data_AF-A0A9D8LXP4-F1
#
_entry.id   AF-A0A9D8LXP4-F1
#
_cell.length_a   1.000
_cell.length_b   1.000
_cell.length_c   1.000
_cell.angle_alpha   90.00
_cell.angle_beta   90.00
_cell.angle_gamma   90.00
#
_symmetry.space_group_name_H-M   'P 1'
#
loop_
_entity.id
_entity.type
_entity.pdbx_description
1 polymer ?
#
loop_
_entity_poly.entity_id
_entity_poly.type
_entity_poly.pdbx_seq_one_letter_code
_entity_poly.pdbx_strand_id
1 'polypeptide(L)'
;MHTQPLPALRRRRPPFGGPSARALLVLAGIALLSGVLWFRLVGTGTMTVPWAPRSQPSTPLQAHIVSAAQGQVGYHSSPDDTRCNKYSAYWGVGDATCGNGNRNEQWCADFAAWVWQQGGANVVYGQRPGQLNAGAVSFYRWGVAHGTWHPAGSAYTPKPGDVAVYGLNDSRTWAQHVAVVTSYQQGAKGPDVVNGDGTKSGFSVVEVGTNQYEADVTGSGAGLTGYVSP
;
A
#
# COMPACT_ATOMS: atom_id res chain seq x y z
N MET A 1 -36.36 -33.03 -40.99
CA MET A 1 -36.95 -32.87 -39.64
C MET A 1 -36.38 -31.61 -39.03
N HIS A 2 -37.17 -30.54 -39.02
CA HIS A 2 -36.79 -29.23 -38.48
C HIS A 2 -37.30 -29.12 -37.04
N THR A 3 -36.43 -28.78 -36.11
CA THR A 3 -36.80 -28.40 -34.73
C THR A 3 -36.27 -27.00 -34.45
N GLN A 4 -37.20 -26.04 -34.44
CA GLN A 4 -36.98 -24.69 -33.91
C GLN A 4 -36.97 -24.71 -32.38
N PRO A 5 -36.19 -23.83 -31.71
CA PRO A 5 -36.33 -23.57 -30.28
C PRO A 5 -37.40 -22.50 -29.97
N LEU A 6 -38.14 -22.73 -28.89
CA LEU A 6 -39.19 -21.86 -28.34
C LEU A 6 -38.62 -20.58 -27.67
N PRO A 7 -39.37 -19.46 -27.67
CA PRO A 7 -38.92 -18.19 -27.09
C PRO A 7 -39.05 -18.12 -25.57
N ALA A 8 -38.02 -17.56 -24.91
CA ALA A 8 -37.96 -17.33 -23.48
C ALA A 8 -38.85 -16.13 -23.04
N LEU A 9 -39.62 -16.33 -21.98
CA LEU A 9 -40.52 -15.34 -21.38
C LEU A 9 -39.75 -14.21 -20.68
N ARG A 10 -39.93 -12.97 -21.17
CA ARG A 10 -39.46 -11.72 -20.54
C ARG A 10 -40.15 -11.50 -19.18
N ARG A 11 -39.41 -11.55 -18.08
CA ARG A 11 -39.85 -11.03 -16.78
C ARG A 11 -39.76 -9.49 -16.76
N ARG A 12 -40.90 -8.83 -16.56
CA ARG A 12 -41.03 -7.38 -16.34
C ARG A 12 -40.59 -7.04 -14.91
N ARG A 13 -39.76 -6.00 -14.74
CA ARG A 13 -39.45 -5.38 -13.44
C ARG A 13 -40.53 -4.35 -13.07
N PRO A 14 -41.00 -4.27 -11.81
CA PRO A 14 -41.87 -3.20 -11.34
C PRO A 14 -41.09 -1.91 -11.00
N PRO A 15 -41.78 -0.76 -10.92
CA PRO A 15 -41.19 0.58 -10.94
C PRO A 15 -40.68 1.06 -9.56
N PHE A 16 -39.71 1.97 -9.62
CA PHE A 16 -39.20 2.74 -8.49
C PHE A 16 -40.29 3.69 -7.95
N GLY A 17 -40.65 3.51 -6.68
CA GLY A 17 -41.42 4.49 -5.91
C GLY A 17 -40.48 5.40 -5.13
N GLY A 18 -40.57 6.71 -5.35
CA GLY A 18 -40.00 7.72 -4.45
C GLY A 18 -40.99 8.08 -3.34
N PRO A 19 -40.53 8.65 -2.21
CA PRO A 19 -41.38 9.41 -1.33
C PRO A 19 -41.16 10.92 -1.45
N SER A 20 -42.30 11.58 -1.45
CA SER A 20 -42.56 13.01 -1.43
C SER A 20 -42.17 13.71 -0.12
N ALA A 21 -41.92 15.01 -0.28
CA ALA A 21 -41.70 16.03 0.72
C ALA A 21 -42.57 15.97 1.97
N ARG A 22 -42.01 16.43 3.10
CA ARG A 22 -42.72 17.26 4.08
C ARG A 22 -41.74 18.11 4.88
N ALA A 23 -41.85 19.42 4.63
CA ALA A 23 -41.26 20.50 5.39
C ALA A 23 -41.88 20.58 6.80
N LEU A 24 -41.07 20.98 7.78
CA LEU A 24 -41.54 21.59 9.02
C LEU A 24 -40.50 22.63 9.47
N LEU A 25 -40.81 23.87 9.12
CA LEU A 25 -40.33 25.08 9.78
C LEU A 25 -40.94 25.16 11.18
N VAL A 26 -40.13 25.41 12.21
CA VAL A 26 -40.59 26.04 13.46
C VAL A 26 -39.62 27.16 13.81
N LEU A 27 -40.19 28.35 13.94
CA LEU A 27 -39.56 29.62 14.26
C LEU A 27 -39.51 29.86 15.78
N ALA A 28 -38.55 30.72 16.15
CA ALA A 28 -38.60 31.74 17.20
C ALA A 28 -38.43 31.36 18.68
N GLY A 29 -37.59 32.15 19.35
CA GLY A 29 -37.54 32.23 20.81
C GLY A 29 -36.30 32.96 21.35
N ILE A 30 -36.18 34.26 21.09
CA ILE A 30 -35.28 35.13 21.87
C ILE A 30 -35.91 35.30 23.25
N ALA A 31 -35.23 34.84 24.30
CA ALA A 31 -35.56 35.16 25.69
C ALA A 31 -34.40 35.94 26.32
N LEU A 32 -34.59 37.25 26.45
CA LEU A 32 -33.81 38.12 27.32
C LEU A 32 -34.26 37.87 28.77
N LEU A 33 -33.37 37.36 29.62
CA LEU A 33 -33.51 37.44 31.06
C LEU A 33 -32.19 37.88 31.68
N SER A 34 -32.18 39.15 32.05
CA SER A 34 -31.32 39.77 33.06
C SER A 34 -31.36 39.00 34.38
N GLY A 35 -30.18 38.73 34.98
CA GLY A 35 -30.15 38.16 36.32
C GLY A 35 -28.79 37.76 36.86
N VAL A 36 -28.10 38.73 37.46
CA VAL A 36 -27.20 38.57 38.61
C VAL A 36 -25.93 37.73 38.43
N LEU A 37 -24.84 38.47 38.24
CA LEU A 37 -23.44 38.10 38.35
C LEU A 37 -23.16 37.47 39.73
N TRP A 38 -22.85 36.17 39.77
CA TRP A 38 -22.15 35.54 40.88
C TRP A 38 -20.74 35.18 40.43
N PHE A 39 -19.77 35.99 40.84
CA PHE A 39 -18.35 35.65 40.81
C PHE A 39 -18.16 34.34 41.59
N ARG A 40 -17.84 33.26 40.89
CA ARG A 40 -17.22 32.07 41.50
C ARG A 40 -15.87 31.83 40.84
N LEU A 41 -14.88 31.79 41.73
CA LEU A 41 -13.46 31.50 41.63
C LEU A 41 -12.90 31.16 40.23
N VAL A 42 -11.87 31.92 39.88
CA VAL A 42 -10.83 31.58 38.90
C VAL A 42 -10.22 30.23 39.28
N GLY A 43 -10.77 29.15 38.74
CA GLY A 43 -10.05 27.89 38.60
C GLY A 43 -9.07 28.08 37.45
N THR A 44 -7.77 28.13 37.74
CA THR A 44 -6.70 28.02 36.76
C THR A 44 -6.72 26.60 36.18
N GLY A 45 -7.72 26.31 35.35
CA GLY A 45 -7.77 25.11 34.54
C GLY A 45 -6.70 25.25 33.47
N THR A 46 -5.55 24.63 33.69
CA THR A 46 -4.60 24.36 32.62
C THR A 46 -5.32 23.46 31.63
N MET A 47 -5.81 24.03 30.54
CA MET A 47 -6.27 23.27 29.38
C MET A 47 -5.04 22.55 28.82
N THR A 48 -4.81 21.31 29.25
CA THR A 48 -3.90 20.41 28.55
C THR A 48 -4.58 20.07 27.23
N VAL A 49 -4.31 20.87 26.19
CA VAL A 49 -4.65 20.49 24.83
C VAL A 49 -3.86 19.20 24.57
N PRO A 50 -4.50 18.03 24.34
CA PRO A 50 -3.76 16.85 23.96
C PRO A 50 -3.04 17.19 22.66
N TRP A 51 -1.71 17.19 22.71
CA TRP A 51 -0.87 17.30 21.53
C TRP A 51 -1.25 16.10 20.65
N ALA A 52 -2.12 16.33 19.66
CA ALA A 52 -2.29 15.38 18.58
C ALA A 52 -0.92 15.27 17.89
N PRO A 53 -0.32 14.07 17.78
CA PRO A 53 0.93 13.92 17.05
C PRO A 53 0.70 14.43 15.63
N ARG A 54 1.36 15.55 15.27
CA ARG A 54 1.35 16.06 13.90
C ARG A 54 1.93 14.96 13.01
N SER A 55 1.19 14.55 11.97
CA SER A 55 1.75 13.73 10.90
C SER A 55 3.02 14.40 10.42
N GLN A 56 4.18 13.74 10.60
CA GLN A 56 5.45 14.31 10.17
C GLN A 56 5.42 14.48 8.65
N PRO A 57 5.76 15.66 8.11
CA PRO A 57 5.88 15.82 6.67
C PRO A 57 6.96 14.88 6.13
N SER A 58 6.71 14.30 4.96
CA SER A 58 7.66 13.40 4.31
C SER A 58 8.97 14.12 4.00
N THR A 59 10.08 13.42 4.18
CA THR A 59 11.39 13.92 3.73
C THR A 59 11.45 13.94 2.20
N PRO A 60 12.36 14.72 1.59
CA PRO A 60 12.57 14.71 0.14
C PRO A 60 12.83 13.30 -0.41
N LEU A 61 13.66 12.50 0.26
CA LEU A 61 13.94 11.10 -0.10
C LEU A 61 12.64 10.29 -0.18
N GLN A 62 11.80 10.36 0.86
CA GLN A 62 10.53 9.64 0.90
C GLN A 62 9.59 10.08 -0.22
N ALA A 63 9.51 11.39 -0.50
CA ALA A 63 8.70 11.92 -1.59
C ALA A 63 9.19 11.41 -2.97
N HIS A 64 10.50 11.36 -3.20
CA HIS A 64 11.07 10.85 -4.45
C HIS A 64 10.85 9.34 -4.62
N ILE A 65 11.03 8.55 -3.55
CA ILE A 65 10.74 7.11 -3.57
C ILE A 65 9.26 6.86 -3.92
N VAL A 66 8.33 7.55 -3.25
CA VAL A 66 6.89 7.40 -3.52
C VAL A 66 6.54 7.84 -4.93
N SER A 67 7.09 8.95 -5.41
CA SER A 67 6.90 9.42 -6.77
C SER A 67 7.39 8.40 -7.81
N ALA A 68 8.57 7.80 -7.59
CA ALA A 68 9.11 6.77 -8.45
C ALA A 68 8.21 5.51 -8.49
N ALA A 69 7.71 5.05 -7.34
CA ALA A 69 6.77 3.93 -7.28
C ALA A 69 5.44 4.24 -8.00
N GLN A 70 4.81 5.37 -7.66
CA GLN A 70 3.51 5.76 -8.21
C GLN A 70 3.57 5.98 -9.73
N GLY A 71 4.69 6.52 -10.23
CA GLY A 71 4.92 6.71 -11.66
C GLY A 71 4.99 5.41 -12.47
N GLN A 72 5.07 4.24 -11.81
CA GLN A 72 5.06 2.94 -12.48
C GLN A 72 3.70 2.23 -12.46
N VAL A 73 2.70 2.75 -11.74
CA VAL A 73 1.38 2.11 -11.63
C VAL A 73 0.76 1.90 -13.01
N GLY A 74 0.29 0.68 -13.27
CA GLY A 74 -0.26 0.23 -14.55
C GLY A 74 0.77 -0.43 -15.48
N TYR A 75 2.07 -0.42 -15.14
CA TYR A 75 3.04 -1.25 -15.84
C TYR A 75 2.70 -2.73 -15.66
N HIS A 76 2.72 -3.49 -16.76
CA HIS A 76 2.62 -4.95 -16.77
C HIS A 76 3.88 -5.55 -17.42
N SER A 77 4.15 -6.80 -17.08
CA SER A 77 5.16 -7.61 -17.78
C SER A 77 4.95 -7.59 -19.28
N SER A 78 6.04 -7.65 -20.05
CA SER A 78 5.98 -7.75 -21.51
C SER A 78 6.92 -8.85 -22.01
N PRO A 79 6.43 -9.86 -22.75
CA PRO A 79 5.03 -10.05 -23.16
C PRO A 79 4.05 -10.24 -21.99
N ASP A 80 2.76 -9.98 -22.23
CA ASP A 80 1.70 -10.19 -21.24
C ASP A 80 1.68 -11.65 -20.77
N ASP A 81 1.16 -11.90 -19.56
CA ASP A 81 1.10 -13.22 -18.92
C ASP A 81 2.48 -13.92 -18.74
N THR A 82 3.58 -13.16 -18.78
CA THR A 82 4.93 -13.62 -18.46
C THR A 82 5.47 -12.87 -17.24
N ARG A 83 6.66 -13.22 -16.76
CA ARG A 83 7.36 -12.36 -15.79
C ARG A 83 8.51 -11.58 -16.42
N CYS A 84 8.47 -11.43 -17.74
CA CYS A 84 9.42 -10.62 -18.48
C CYS A 84 9.21 -9.15 -18.12
N ASN A 85 10.14 -8.59 -17.34
CA ASN A 85 10.01 -7.24 -16.83
C ASN A 85 11.32 -6.44 -16.97
N LYS A 86 11.17 -5.12 -16.93
CA LYS A 86 12.29 -4.17 -17.08
C LYS A 86 13.09 -3.97 -15.78
N TYR A 87 12.53 -4.31 -14.62
CA TYR A 87 13.18 -4.10 -13.31
C TYR A 87 14.27 -5.13 -13.06
N SER A 88 13.99 -6.42 -13.32
CA SER A 88 15.02 -7.47 -13.32
C SER A 88 16.07 -7.20 -14.39
N ALA A 89 15.66 -6.70 -15.56
CA ALA A 89 16.58 -6.28 -16.62
C ALA A 89 17.52 -5.15 -16.19
N TYR A 90 17.03 -4.15 -15.47
CA TYR A 90 17.83 -3.05 -14.92
C TYR A 90 18.98 -3.55 -14.03
N TRP A 91 18.70 -4.56 -13.20
CA TRP A 91 19.68 -5.18 -12.31
C TRP A 91 20.51 -6.29 -12.98
N GLY A 92 20.18 -6.66 -14.22
CA GLY A 92 20.85 -7.73 -14.95
C GLY A 92 20.61 -9.14 -14.39
N VAL A 93 19.53 -9.33 -13.63
CA VAL A 93 19.13 -10.62 -13.02
C VAL A 93 17.96 -11.26 -13.76
N GLY A 94 17.84 -12.58 -13.63
CA GLY A 94 16.80 -13.36 -14.28
C GLY A 94 17.17 -13.78 -15.71
N ASP A 95 16.32 -14.62 -16.29
CA ASP A 95 16.60 -15.25 -17.58
C ASP A 95 16.38 -14.29 -18.75
N ALA A 96 17.35 -14.22 -19.67
CA ALA A 96 17.31 -13.35 -20.85
C ALA A 96 16.52 -13.96 -22.02
N THR A 97 15.37 -14.58 -21.74
CA THR A 97 14.56 -15.34 -22.73
C THR A 97 13.40 -14.55 -23.32
N CYS A 98 13.24 -13.27 -22.95
CA CYS A 98 12.05 -12.47 -23.27
C CYS A 98 12.02 -11.88 -24.70
N GLY A 99 13.14 -11.89 -25.42
CA GLY A 99 13.23 -11.39 -26.80
C GLY A 99 13.07 -9.87 -26.99
N ASN A 100 12.85 -9.10 -25.91
CA ASN A 100 12.62 -7.65 -25.94
C ASN A 100 13.51 -6.87 -24.96
N GLY A 101 14.60 -7.48 -24.48
CA GLY A 101 15.51 -6.89 -23.49
C GLY A 101 15.03 -6.97 -22.04
N ASN A 102 13.79 -7.37 -21.79
CA ASN A 102 13.35 -7.73 -20.44
C ASN A 102 14.01 -9.03 -19.96
N ARG A 103 13.94 -9.27 -18.65
CA ARG A 103 14.38 -10.53 -18.03
C ARG A 103 13.23 -11.18 -17.28
N ASN A 104 13.20 -12.51 -17.27
CA ASN A 104 12.11 -13.33 -16.76
C ASN A 104 12.43 -13.86 -15.35
N GLU A 105 11.77 -13.32 -14.33
CA GLU A 105 11.74 -13.84 -12.95
C GLU A 105 10.66 -13.12 -12.12
N GLN A 106 10.40 -13.56 -10.89
CA GLN A 106 9.57 -12.78 -9.96
C GLN A 106 10.29 -11.50 -9.55
N TRP A 107 9.60 -10.35 -9.59
CA TRP A 107 10.27 -9.05 -9.60
C TRP A 107 9.76 -8.04 -8.57
N CYS A 108 8.98 -8.48 -7.57
CA CYS A 108 8.52 -7.60 -6.50
C CYS A 108 9.69 -6.91 -5.76
N ALA A 109 10.75 -7.67 -5.47
CA ALA A 109 11.96 -7.15 -4.83
C ALA A 109 12.80 -6.27 -5.75
N ASP A 110 12.91 -6.65 -7.04
CA ASP A 110 13.63 -5.87 -8.05
C ASP A 110 13.00 -4.49 -8.23
N PHE A 111 11.68 -4.45 -8.30
CA PHE A 111 10.91 -3.21 -8.36
C PHE A 111 11.11 -2.36 -7.12
N ALA A 112 10.97 -2.92 -5.91
CA ALA A 112 11.16 -2.18 -4.67
C ALA A 112 12.58 -1.60 -4.57
N ALA A 113 13.61 -2.37 -4.94
CA ALA A 113 14.99 -1.93 -4.95
C ALA A 113 15.23 -0.85 -6.01
N TRP A 114 14.65 -1.02 -7.20
CA TRP A 114 14.71 -0.02 -8.27
C TRP A 114 14.07 1.29 -7.83
N VAL A 115 12.90 1.24 -7.18
CA VAL A 115 12.19 2.42 -6.65
C VAL A 115 13.04 3.15 -5.60
N TRP A 116 13.68 2.42 -4.68
CA TRP A 116 14.63 3.00 -3.74
C TRP A 116 15.80 3.69 -4.45
N GLN A 117 16.41 3.03 -5.45
CA GLN A 117 17.50 3.59 -6.24
C GLN A 117 17.08 4.86 -7.01
N GLN A 118 15.88 4.87 -7.60
CA GLN A 118 15.34 6.05 -8.30
C GLN A 118 15.00 7.20 -7.34
N GLY A 119 14.57 6.87 -6.13
CA GLY A 119 14.29 7.85 -5.09
C GLY A 119 15.55 8.47 -4.46
N GLY A 120 16.73 7.91 -4.74
CA GLY A 120 18.02 8.39 -4.22
C GLY A 120 18.52 7.66 -2.97
N ALA A 121 17.92 6.54 -2.60
CA ALA A 121 18.48 5.67 -1.56
C ALA A 121 19.75 4.99 -2.07
N ASN A 122 20.70 4.72 -1.16
CA ASN A 122 21.92 4.00 -1.50
C ASN A 122 21.64 2.49 -1.59
N VAL A 123 21.43 1.99 -2.81
CA VAL A 123 21.15 0.58 -3.06
C VAL A 123 22.41 -0.12 -3.55
N VAL A 124 22.88 -1.08 -2.76
CA VAL A 124 23.86 -2.07 -3.22
C VAL A 124 23.10 -3.35 -3.56
N TYR A 125 22.99 -3.63 -4.85
CA TYR A 125 22.27 -4.79 -5.37
C TYR A 125 23.25 -5.93 -5.68
N GLY A 126 22.99 -7.12 -5.14
CA GLY A 126 23.84 -8.30 -5.34
C GLY A 126 23.56 -9.42 -4.33
N GLN A 127 24.31 -10.52 -4.48
CA GLN A 127 24.08 -11.75 -3.72
C GLN A 127 24.86 -11.84 -2.40
N ARG A 128 25.62 -10.80 -2.03
CA ARG A 128 26.38 -10.82 -0.76
C ARG A 128 25.46 -10.55 0.43
N PRO A 129 25.79 -11.07 1.63
CA PRO A 129 25.05 -10.76 2.84
C PRO A 129 24.90 -9.25 3.04
N GLY A 130 23.69 -8.80 3.37
CA GLY A 130 23.37 -7.38 3.58
C GLY A 130 23.14 -6.56 2.30
N GLN A 131 23.20 -7.16 1.11
CA GLN A 131 22.79 -6.53 -0.14
C GLN A 131 21.33 -6.84 -0.49
N LEU A 132 20.68 -5.96 -1.25
CA LEU A 132 19.37 -6.25 -1.85
C LEU A 132 19.55 -7.16 -3.07
N ASN A 133 18.58 -8.02 -3.35
CA ASN A 133 18.54 -8.86 -4.55
C ASN A 133 17.10 -9.25 -4.90
N ALA A 134 16.93 -10.14 -5.89
CA ALA A 134 15.64 -10.55 -6.41
C ALA A 134 14.75 -11.28 -5.38
N GLY A 135 15.32 -11.76 -4.27
CA GLY A 135 14.55 -12.36 -3.19
C GLY A 135 13.94 -11.31 -2.27
N ALA A 136 12.62 -11.31 -2.08
CA ALA A 136 11.92 -10.44 -1.11
C ALA A 136 12.54 -10.43 0.30
N VAL A 137 13.09 -11.58 0.75
CA VAL A 137 13.78 -11.71 2.04
C VAL A 137 15.02 -10.81 2.17
N SER A 138 15.60 -10.35 1.06
CA SER A 138 16.77 -9.46 1.08
C SER A 138 16.46 -8.16 1.80
N PHE A 139 15.23 -7.65 1.72
CA PHE A 139 14.80 -6.45 2.44
C PHE A 139 14.86 -6.65 3.95
N TYR A 140 14.33 -7.76 4.46
CA TYR A 140 14.45 -8.11 5.88
C TYR A 140 15.92 -8.16 6.31
N ARG A 141 16.77 -8.87 5.56
CA ARG A 141 18.20 -9.02 5.89
C ARG A 141 18.95 -7.70 5.84
N TRP A 142 18.69 -6.88 4.83
CA TRP A 142 19.24 -5.54 4.69
C TRP A 142 18.82 -4.67 5.87
N GLY A 143 17.52 -4.67 6.23
CA GLY A 143 16.99 -3.89 7.34
C GLY A 143 17.59 -4.29 8.69
N VAL A 144 17.78 -5.59 8.93
CA VAL A 144 18.46 -6.07 10.15
C VAL A 144 19.91 -5.60 10.17
N ALA A 145 20.64 -5.69 9.05
CA ALA A 145 22.03 -5.27 8.97
C ALA A 145 22.22 -3.76 9.15
N HIS A 146 21.22 -2.95 8.76
CA HIS A 146 21.25 -1.49 8.85
C HIS A 146 20.50 -0.93 10.07
N GLY A 147 19.90 -1.79 10.90
CA GLY A 147 19.12 -1.37 12.07
C GLY A 147 17.79 -0.67 11.74
N THR A 148 17.24 -0.89 10.54
CA THR A 148 16.01 -0.26 10.04
C THR A 148 14.85 -1.25 9.88
N TRP A 149 15.00 -2.49 10.38
CA TRP A 149 13.91 -3.46 10.43
C TRP A 149 12.92 -3.13 11.55
N HIS A 150 11.63 -3.10 11.20
CA HIS A 150 10.53 -2.86 12.11
C HIS A 150 9.50 -3.99 12.02
N PRO A 151 9.42 -4.90 13.01
CA PRO A 151 8.41 -5.96 13.02
C PRO A 151 6.99 -5.38 12.99
N ALA A 152 6.08 -6.04 12.26
CA ALA A 152 4.66 -5.71 12.33
C ALA A 152 4.14 -5.90 13.77
N GLY A 153 3.28 -4.99 14.22
CA GLY A 153 2.77 -4.97 15.59
C GLY A 153 3.73 -4.34 16.63
N SER A 154 4.92 -3.91 16.21
CA SER A 154 5.76 -3.04 17.07
C SER A 154 5.15 -1.64 17.20
N ALA A 155 5.76 -0.80 18.04
CA ALA A 155 5.36 0.61 18.18
C ALA A 155 5.73 1.49 16.97
N TYR A 156 6.33 0.92 15.92
CA TYR A 156 6.72 1.65 14.72
C TYR A 156 5.51 2.01 13.86
N THR A 157 5.40 3.28 13.49
CA THR A 157 4.44 3.77 12.49
C THR A 157 5.12 3.78 11.12
N PRO A 158 4.66 3.00 10.13
CA PRO A 158 5.21 2.97 8.78
C PRO A 158 5.19 4.34 8.13
N LYS A 159 6.23 4.64 7.37
CA LYS A 159 6.40 5.91 6.69
C LYS A 159 6.39 5.71 5.18
N PRO A 160 5.93 6.72 4.41
CA PRO A 160 6.13 6.74 2.97
C PRO A 160 7.60 6.47 2.63
N GLY A 161 7.87 5.57 1.69
CA GLY A 161 9.20 5.14 1.27
C GLY A 161 9.73 3.89 1.97
N ASP A 162 9.14 3.45 3.09
CA ASP A 162 9.44 2.13 3.65
C ASP A 162 9.08 1.02 2.66
N VAL A 163 9.66 -0.15 2.84
CA VAL A 163 9.24 -1.38 2.15
C VAL A 163 8.56 -2.31 3.13
N ALA A 164 7.29 -2.63 2.88
CA ALA A 164 6.56 -3.66 3.60
C ALA A 164 7.01 -5.04 3.13
N VAL A 165 7.30 -5.94 4.08
CA VAL A 165 7.68 -7.33 3.83
C VAL A 165 6.54 -8.24 4.26
N TYR A 166 6.14 -9.14 3.38
CA TYR A 166 5.04 -10.08 3.58
C TYR A 166 5.54 -11.51 3.57
N GLY A 167 4.97 -12.35 4.42
CA GLY A 167 5.21 -13.78 4.37
C GLY A 167 6.59 -14.24 4.78
N LEU A 168 7.28 -13.48 5.64
CA LEU A 168 8.59 -13.90 6.14
C LEU A 168 8.43 -15.18 6.97
N ASN A 169 9.13 -16.24 6.58
CA ASN A 169 9.06 -17.51 7.29
C ASN A 169 9.81 -17.48 8.63
N ASP A 170 9.51 -18.43 9.52
CA ASP A 170 10.12 -18.51 10.86
C ASP A 170 11.65 -18.66 10.82
N SER A 171 12.19 -19.30 9.79
CA SER A 171 13.65 -19.43 9.61
C SER A 171 14.32 -18.16 9.09
N ARG A 172 13.54 -17.14 8.70
CA ARG A 172 13.99 -15.88 8.09
C ARG A 172 14.87 -16.08 6.86
N THR A 173 14.62 -17.17 6.14
CA THR A 173 15.34 -17.55 4.92
C THR A 173 14.59 -17.17 3.66
N TRP A 174 13.29 -16.90 3.78
CA TRP A 174 12.42 -16.60 2.66
C TRP A 174 11.27 -15.69 3.09
N ALA A 175 10.82 -14.84 2.15
CA ALA A 175 9.62 -14.03 2.26
C ALA A 175 8.86 -14.12 0.94
N GLN A 176 7.53 -14.04 0.99
CA GLN A 176 6.66 -14.13 -0.18
C GLN A 176 6.78 -12.90 -1.07
N HIS A 177 6.72 -11.71 -0.48
CA HIS A 177 6.49 -10.49 -1.23
C HIS A 177 7.05 -9.25 -0.54
N VAL A 178 7.25 -8.20 -1.32
CA VAL A 178 7.49 -6.84 -0.81
C VAL A 178 6.69 -5.80 -1.60
N ALA A 179 6.35 -4.69 -0.94
CA ALA A 179 5.67 -3.57 -1.57
C ALA A 179 6.16 -2.23 -0.98
N VAL A 180 6.21 -1.18 -1.80
CA VAL A 180 6.67 0.14 -1.37
C VAL A 180 5.53 0.87 -0.67
N VAL A 181 5.74 1.26 0.59
CA VAL A 181 4.79 2.05 1.38
C VAL A 181 4.67 3.44 0.79
N THR A 182 3.44 3.87 0.52
CA THR A 182 3.14 5.22 0.05
C THR A 182 2.44 6.06 1.11
N SER A 183 1.69 5.41 2.00
CA SER A 183 0.92 6.07 3.04
C SER A 183 0.59 5.07 4.17
N TYR A 184 0.32 5.58 5.37
CA TYR A 184 -0.22 4.80 6.47
C TYR A 184 -1.21 5.65 7.27
N GLN A 185 -2.36 5.07 7.58
CA GLN A 185 -3.38 5.69 8.42
C GLN A 185 -3.38 5.05 9.81
N GLN A 186 -3.42 5.86 10.86
CA GLN A 186 -3.47 5.34 12.23
C GLN A 186 -4.70 4.45 12.43
N GLY A 187 -4.50 3.24 12.96
CA GLY A 187 -5.56 2.24 13.15
C GLY A 187 -5.82 1.35 11.92
N ALA A 188 -5.14 1.60 10.81
CA ALA A 188 -5.15 0.69 9.66
C ALA A 188 -4.43 -0.63 10.01
N LYS A 189 -4.90 -1.73 9.41
CA LYS A 189 -4.29 -3.07 9.55
C LYS A 189 -2.94 -3.15 8.82
N GLY A 190 -2.82 -2.45 7.70
CA GLY A 190 -1.60 -2.35 6.91
C GLY A 190 -1.47 -0.99 6.22
N PRO A 191 -0.35 -0.76 5.51
CA PRO A 191 -0.10 0.47 4.76
C PRO A 191 -0.88 0.54 3.43
N ASP A 192 -0.96 1.73 2.87
CA ASP A 192 -1.17 1.89 1.44
C ASP A 192 0.17 1.72 0.72
N VAL A 193 0.18 0.95 -0.37
CA VAL A 193 1.43 0.55 -1.04
C VAL A 193 1.30 0.62 -2.56
N VAL A 194 2.46 0.57 -3.22
CA VAL A 194 2.58 0.16 -4.62
C VAL A 194 3.30 -1.19 -4.66
N ASN A 195 2.63 -2.20 -5.20
CA ASN A 195 3.19 -3.52 -5.43
C ASN A 195 3.89 -3.55 -6.79
N GLY A 196 5.04 -4.21 -6.86
CA GLY A 196 5.53 -4.79 -8.11
C GLY A 196 5.17 -6.28 -8.16
N ASP A 197 5.03 -6.84 -9.35
CA ASP A 197 4.62 -8.23 -9.60
C ASP A 197 3.31 -8.61 -8.89
N GLY A 198 2.38 -7.65 -8.80
CA GLY A 198 1.06 -7.84 -8.21
C GLY A 198 0.14 -8.66 -9.12
N THR A 199 -0.87 -9.29 -8.50
CA THR A 199 -1.82 -10.15 -9.21
C THR A 199 -3.29 -9.76 -9.03
N LYS A 200 -3.57 -8.62 -8.38
CA LYS A 200 -4.93 -8.17 -8.09
C LYS A 200 -5.68 -7.70 -9.32
N SER A 201 -5.02 -6.91 -10.18
CA SER A 201 -5.61 -6.30 -11.38
C SER A 201 -5.27 -7.01 -12.69
N GLY A 202 -4.41 -8.02 -12.63
CA GLY A 202 -3.91 -8.80 -13.75
C GLY A 202 -2.62 -9.52 -13.34
N PHE A 203 -2.13 -10.46 -14.14
CA PHE A 203 -0.87 -11.13 -13.82
C PHE A 203 0.31 -10.19 -14.00
N SER A 204 1.18 -10.11 -13.00
CA SER A 204 2.47 -9.42 -13.07
C SER A 204 2.34 -7.92 -13.39
N VAL A 205 1.70 -7.19 -12.49
CA VAL A 205 1.35 -5.76 -12.64
C VAL A 205 1.94 -4.90 -11.53
N VAL A 206 2.31 -3.65 -11.84
CA VAL A 206 2.54 -2.61 -10.82
C VAL A 206 1.20 -1.99 -10.44
N GLU A 207 0.79 -2.16 -9.20
CA GLU A 207 -0.56 -1.81 -8.76
C GLU A 207 -0.64 -1.29 -7.33
N VAL A 208 -1.69 -0.52 -7.06
CA VAL A 208 -1.92 0.06 -5.73
C VAL A 208 -2.60 -0.94 -4.79
N GLY A 209 -2.10 -1.00 -3.57
CA GLY A 209 -2.73 -1.63 -2.42
C GLY A 209 -3.22 -0.59 -1.42
N THR A 210 -4.38 -0.82 -0.82
CA THR A 210 -4.97 0.06 0.20
C THR A 210 -5.13 -0.71 1.49
N ASN A 211 -4.63 -0.18 2.60
CA ASN A 211 -4.67 -0.87 3.91
C ASN A 211 -4.23 -2.35 3.81
N GLN A 212 -3.13 -2.60 3.09
CA GLN A 212 -2.71 -3.92 2.64
C GLN A 212 -2.09 -4.72 3.80
N TYR A 213 -2.90 -5.58 4.42
CA TYR A 213 -2.44 -6.52 5.43
C TYR A 213 -2.02 -7.88 4.85
N GLU A 214 -2.63 -8.28 3.73
CA GLU A 214 -2.21 -9.43 2.94
C GLU A 214 -1.86 -8.98 1.54
N ALA A 215 -0.76 -9.49 0.98
CA ALA A 215 -0.39 -9.18 -0.39
C ALA A 215 -1.13 -10.03 -1.42
N ASP A 216 -1.55 -9.38 -2.51
CA ASP A 216 -2.23 -9.98 -3.66
C ASP A 216 -1.21 -10.63 -4.62
N VAL A 217 -0.70 -11.81 -4.23
CA VAL A 217 0.27 -12.61 -5.00
C VAL A 217 -0.34 -13.92 -5.50
N THR A 218 0.28 -14.56 -6.51
CA THR A 218 -0.18 -15.88 -6.98
C THR A 218 -0.12 -16.91 -5.85
N GLY A 219 -1.28 -17.45 -5.44
CA GLY A 219 -1.39 -18.48 -4.39
C GLY A 219 -2.24 -18.03 -3.20
N SER A 220 -1.90 -18.48 -1.99
CA SER A 220 -2.48 -17.94 -0.75
C SER A 220 -1.86 -16.58 -0.42
N GLY A 221 -2.68 -15.62 -0.02
CA GLY A 221 -2.23 -14.28 0.40
C GLY A 221 -1.09 -14.33 1.42
N ALA A 222 -0.20 -13.35 1.34
CA ALA A 222 0.98 -13.25 2.19
C ALA A 222 0.76 -12.22 3.31
N GLY A 223 0.70 -12.65 4.57
CA GLY A 223 0.49 -11.77 5.71
C GLY A 223 1.66 -10.81 5.96
N LEU A 224 1.35 -9.56 6.26
CA LEU A 224 2.33 -8.52 6.60
C LEU A 224 3.17 -8.93 7.81
N THR A 225 4.50 -8.93 7.65
CA THR A 225 5.45 -9.34 8.70
C THR A 225 6.25 -8.16 9.27
N GLY A 226 6.47 -7.11 8.49
CA GLY A 226 7.16 -5.92 8.99
C GLY A 226 7.55 -4.95 7.89
N TYR A 227 8.39 -3.99 8.24
CA TYR A 227 8.81 -2.88 7.40
C TYR A 227 10.32 -2.70 7.45
N VAL A 228 10.86 -2.13 6.38
CA VAL A 228 12.26 -1.71 6.29
C VAL A 228 12.30 -0.27 5.83
N SER A 229 13.01 0.59 6.54
CA SER A 229 13.21 1.98 6.10
C SER A 229 14.49 2.14 5.27
N PRO A 230 14.47 2.92 4.17
CA PRO A 230 15.62 3.21 3.32
C PRO A 230 16.67 4.13 3.97
#